data_AF-A0A945UMG9-F1
#
_entry.id   AF-A0A945UMG9-F1
#
_cell.length_a   1.000
_cell.length_b   1.000
_cell.length_c   1.000
_cell.angle_alpha   90.00
_cell.angle_beta   90.00
_cell.angle_gamma   90.00
#
_symmetry.space_group_name_H-M   'P 1'
#
loop_
_entity.id
_entity.type
_entity.pdbx_description
1 polymer ?
#
loop_
_entity_poly.entity_id
_entity_poly.type
_entity_poly.pdbx_seq_one_letter_code
_entity_poly.pdbx_strand_id
1 'polypeptide(L)' 'MSISKVVKKHLEAAIAEAGEQGHPPENVARTMLSFVIEVYREHREIADIREELEYAIQNLDPNETYEFMRP' A
#
# COMPACT_ATOMS: atom_id res chain seq x y z
N MET A 1 7.21 7.75 -15.62
CA MET A 1 6.10 7.02 -14.96
C MET A 1 6.46 6.90 -13.49
N SER A 2 5.63 7.40 -12.58
CA SER A 2 5.95 7.40 -11.13
C SER A 2 5.75 6.00 -10.53
N ILE A 3 6.47 5.70 -9.44
CA ILE A 3 6.32 4.44 -8.68
C ILE A 3 4.86 4.23 -8.27
N SER A 4 4.17 5.28 -7.82
CA SER A 4 2.74 5.26 -7.50
C SER A 4 1.88 4.74 -8.66
N LYS A 5 2.15 5.16 -9.91
CA LYS A 5 1.42 4.65 -11.10
C LYS A 5 1.70 3.17 -11.38
N VAL A 6 2.93 2.71 -11.15
CA VAL A 6 3.29 1.29 -11.31
C VAL A 6 2.55 0.45 -10.26
N VAL A 7 2.64 0.84 -8.99
CA VAL A 7 1.99 0.11 -7.89
C VAL A 7 0.47 0.10 -8.04
N LYS A 8 -0.14 1.24 -8.39
CA LYS A 8 -1.59 1.35 -8.60
C LYS A 8 -2.09 0.38 -9.69
N LYS A 9 -1.37 0.27 -10.80
CA LYS A 9 -1.69 -0.70 -11.87
C LYS A 9 -1.73 -2.14 -11.33
N HIS A 10 -0.76 -2.51 -10.50
CA HIS A 10 -0.70 -3.88 -9.95
C HIS A 10 -1.76 -4.14 -8.88
N LEU A 11 -2.11 -3.14 -8.06
CA LEU A 11 -3.24 -3.22 -7.13
C LEU A 11 -4.56 -3.42 -7.87
N GLU A 12 -4.82 -2.63 -8.91
CA GLU A 12 -6.04 -2.74 -9.74
C GLU A 12 -6.13 -4.11 -10.43
N ALA A 13 -5.02 -4.63 -10.94
CA ALA A 13 -4.95 -5.97 -11.53
C ALA A 13 -5.25 -7.07 -10.50
N ALA A 14 -4.68 -6.99 -9.30
CA ALA A 14 -4.92 -7.97 -8.23
C ALA A 14 -6.39 -7.95 -7.75
N ILE A 15 -7.01 -6.76 -7.67
CA ILE A 15 -8.44 -6.63 -7.35
C ILE A 15 -9.30 -7.30 -8.42
N ALA A 16 -8.99 -7.08 -9.71
CA ALA A 16 -9.73 -7.70 -10.80
C ALA A 16 -9.62 -9.24 -10.77
N GLU A 17 -8.41 -9.78 -10.67
CA GLU A 17 -8.13 -11.22 -10.64
C GLU A 17 -8.81 -11.93 -9.45
N ALA A 18 -8.74 -11.32 -8.26
CA ALA A 18 -9.41 -11.87 -7.08
C ALA A 18 -10.93 -11.75 -7.17
N GLY A 19 -11.43 -10.69 -7.82
CA GLY A 19 -12.85 -10.47 -8.09
C GLY A 19 -13.46 -11.55 -8.99
N GLU A 20 -12.71 -12.08 -9.96
CA GLU A 20 -13.12 -13.23 -10.79
C GLU A 20 -13.37 -14.49 -9.96
N GLN A 21 -12.77 -14.58 -8.77
CA GLN A 21 -12.91 -15.69 -7.81
C GLN A 21 -13.94 -15.36 -6.70
N GLY A 22 -14.60 -14.21 -6.76
CA GLY A 22 -15.59 -13.77 -5.77
C GLY A 22 -15.00 -13.18 -4.49
N HIS A 23 -13.71 -12.84 -4.49
CA HIS A 23 -13.10 -12.15 -3.35
C HIS A 23 -13.36 -10.64 -3.40
N PRO A 24 -13.74 -10.02 -2.27
CA PRO A 24 -13.97 -8.57 -2.21
C PRO A 24 -12.63 -7.80 -2.27
N PRO A 25 -12.61 -6.57 -2.83
CA PRO A 25 -11.41 -5.74 -2.90
C PRO A 25 -10.72 -5.50 -1.54
N GLU A 26 -11.49 -5.43 -0.46
CA GLU A 26 -10.98 -5.24 0.91
C GLU A 26 -10.10 -6.40 1.38
N ASN A 27 -10.37 -7.63 0.91
CA ASN A 27 -9.51 -8.77 1.20
C ASN A 27 -8.17 -8.64 0.50
N VAL A 28 -8.17 -8.22 -0.77
CA VAL A 28 -6.95 -7.95 -1.54
C VAL A 28 -6.14 -6.85 -0.86
N ALA A 29 -6.76 -5.74 -0.51
CA ALA A 29 -6.10 -4.62 0.17
C ALA A 29 -5.45 -5.05 1.50
N ARG A 30 -6.17 -5.82 2.32
CA ARG A 30 -5.65 -6.35 3.59
C ARG A 30 -4.46 -7.30 3.39
N THR A 31 -4.54 -8.20 2.40
CA THR A 31 -3.45 -9.13 2.09
C THR A 31 -2.23 -8.42 1.49
N MET A 32 -2.42 -7.41 0.64
CA MET A 32 -1.31 -6.61 0.14
C MET A 32 -0.64 -5.82 1.27
N LEU A 33 -1.42 -5.27 2.22
CA LEU A 33 -0.86 -4.58 3.38
C LEU A 33 0.01 -5.51 4.24
N SER A 34 -0.34 -6.79 4.41
CA SER A 34 0.53 -7.73 5.14
C SER A 34 1.87 -7.93 4.45
N PHE A 35 1.90 -8.07 3.12
CA PHE A 35 3.16 -8.18 2.37
C PHE A 35 3.99 -6.90 2.44
N VAL A 36 3.36 -5.72 2.40
CA VAL A 36 4.06 -4.43 2.59
C VAL A 36 4.69 -4.36 3.97
N ILE A 37 3.97 -4.77 5.02
CA ILE A 37 4.51 -4.80 6.39
C ILE A 37 5.67 -5.78 6.50
N GLU A 38 5.60 -6.95 5.86
CA GLU A 38 6.72 -7.90 5.78
C GLU A 38 7.97 -7.24 5.17
N VAL A 39 7.84 -6.55 4.04
CA VAL A 39 8.93 -5.81 3.39
C VAL A 39 9.49 -4.71 4.31
N TYR A 40 8.63 -3.93 4.97
CA TYR A 40 9.09 -2.88 5.88
C TYR A 40 9.90 -3.44 7.05
N ARG A 41 9.50 -4.60 7.59
CA ARG A 41 10.19 -5.25 8.71
C ARG A 41 11.60 -5.74 8.36
N GLU A 42 11.97 -5.82 7.08
CA GLU A 42 13.34 -6.14 6.68
C GLU A 42 14.33 -5.02 7.00
N HIS A 43 13.85 -3.77 7.08
CA HIS A 43 14.71 -2.58 7.13
C HIS A 43 14.27 -1.50 8.12
N ARG A 44 13.13 -1.65 8.80
CA ARG A 44 12.58 -0.67 9.74
C ARG A 44 12.12 -1.30 11.05
N GLU A 45 12.26 -0.54 12.12
CA GLU A 45 11.71 -0.90 13.43
C GLU A 45 10.17 -0.81 13.43
N ILE A 46 9.53 -1.61 14.27
CA ILE A 46 8.05 -1.65 14.36
C ILE A 46 7.47 -0.28 14.70
N ALA A 47 8.17 0.51 15.52
CA ALA A 47 7.74 1.86 15.90
C ALA A 47 7.67 2.80 14.68
N ASP A 48 8.67 2.77 13.80
CA ASP A 48 8.73 3.60 12.60
C ASP A 48 7.67 3.20 11.58
N ILE A 49 7.41 1.88 11.45
CA ILE A 49 6.34 1.36 10.60
C ILE A 49 4.98 1.87 11.07
N ARG A 50 4.72 1.83 12.37
CA ARG A 50 3.46 2.32 12.94
C ARG A 50 3.28 3.82 12.69
N GLU A 51 4.30 4.62 12.91
CA GLU A 51 4.25 6.08 12.66
C GLU A 51 4.00 6.38 11.18
N GLU A 52 4.67 5.66 10.26
CA GLU A 52 4.45 5.79 8.82
C GLU A 52 2.99 5.47 8.43
N LEU A 53 2.43 4.38 8.95
CA LEU A 53 1.05 3.99 8.66
C LEU A 53 0.04 5.00 9.23
N GLU A 54 0.27 5.49 10.44
CA GLU A 54 -0.56 6.52 11.05
C GLU A 54 -0.53 7.82 10.26
N TYR A 55 0.67 8.25 9.84
CA TYR A 55 0.83 9.40 8.96
C TYR A 55 0.09 9.20 7.64
N ALA A 56 0.26 8.05 6.98
CA ALA A 56 -0.42 7.75 5.73
C ALA A 56 -1.94 7.78 5.89
N ILE A 57 -2.50 7.21 6.96
CA ILE A 57 -3.95 7.23 7.25
C ILE A 57 -4.47 8.67 7.39
N GLN A 58 -3.71 9.52 8.07
CA GLN A 58 -4.14 10.90 8.35
C GLN A 58 -4.00 11.84 7.15
N ASN A 59 -3.10 11.54 6.21
CA ASN A 59 -2.72 12.47 5.14
C ASN A 59 -3.02 11.95 3.74
N LEU A 60 -3.62 10.77 3.56
CA LEU A 60 -3.84 10.16 2.24
C LEU A 60 -4.71 11.04 1.33
N ASP A 61 -4.10 11.90 0.52
CA ASP A 61 -4.79 12.64 -0.53
C ASP A 61 -4.81 11.79 -1.81
N PRO A 62 -5.99 11.37 -2.30
CA PRO A 62 -6.11 10.58 -3.52
C PRO A 62 -5.66 11.30 -4.80
N ASN A 63 -5.42 12.62 -4.75
CA ASN A 63 -4.93 13.44 -5.86
C ASN A 63 -3.44 13.82 -5.72
N GLU A 64 -2.83 13.62 -4.56
CA GLU A 64 -1.46 14.03 -4.33
C GLU A 64 -0.48 12.92 -4.71
N THR A 65 0.51 13.27 -5.52
CA THR A 65 1.55 12.33 -5.90
C THR A 65 2.50 12.24 -4.72
N TYR A 66 2.30 11.25 -3.84
CA TYR A 66 3.20 10.98 -2.72
C TYR A 66 4.62 10.72 -3.23
N GLU A 67 5.43 11.76 -3.29
CA GLU A 67 6.88 11.63 -3.22
C GLU A 67 7.15 11.26 -1.76
N PHE A 68 7.51 9.99 -1.52
CA PHE A 68 8.07 9.54 -0.25
C PHE A 68 9.35 10.37 0.02
N MET A 69 9.19 11.57 0.56
CA MET A 69 10.26 12.36 1.10
C MET A 69 10.29 12.10 2.60
N ARG A 70 11.35 11.44 3.05
CA ARG A 70 11.93 11.75 4.36
C ARG A 70 13.42 12.09 4.16
N PRO A 71 13.96 13.07 4.92
CA PRO A 71 15.38 13.48 4.86
C PRO A 71 16.35 12.38 5.30
#